data_AF-A0A924CRI2-F1
#
_entry.id   AF-A0A924CRI2-F1
#
_cell.length_a   1.000
_cell.length_b   1.000
_cell.length_c   1.000
_cell.angle_alpha   90.00
_cell.angle_beta   90.00
_cell.angle_gamma   90.00
#
_symmetry.space_group_name_H-M   'P 1'
#
loop_
_entity.id
_entity.type
_entity.pdbx_description
1 polymer ?
#
loop_
_entity_poly.entity_id
_entity_poly.type
_entity_poly.pdbx_seq_one_letter_code
_entity_poly.pdbx_strand_id
1 'polypeptide(L)'
;FDAPTLNTLFVDKNLRYHGLLQAYSRTNRIYDATKTFGNIVTFRDLEQATIDAITLFGDKNTKNVVLEKSYKEYMGGFTDVVTGEARRGFVEVVTELEQHFPNPDEIVLEKDKKDFAKLFGEYLRVENVLQNYDEFASLKALQHVDMNDPAAVEAFKTEHYLSDEDLTTLQTIRVPAERTIQDYRSTYNDIRDWLRREKAGSEKEKSTIDWDDVVFEVDLLKSQEINLDYILELIFEQNKKNKNKGELIEEVRRLIRGSLGNRAKESLIVDFINQTNLDEMADKASIIDTFFAFAQAEQAREADELIRSEGLKVEAAKRYISASLKREFASENGTELNSTLPKMSPLNPQYKTKKQSVFQKIAAFVEKFKGVGGQI
;
A
#
# COMPACT_ATOMS: atom_id res chain seq x y z
N PHE A 1 7.54 -28.93 9.11
CA PHE A 1 7.36 -27.93 8.05
C PHE A 1 7.17 -26.58 8.70
N ASP A 2 7.96 -25.59 8.28
CA ASP A 2 8.03 -24.26 8.87
C ASP A 2 8.16 -23.25 7.73
N ALA A 3 7.15 -22.40 7.55
CA ALA A 3 7.08 -21.46 6.44
C ALA A 3 6.44 -20.14 6.93
N PRO A 4 7.20 -19.05 7.05
CA PRO A 4 6.68 -17.75 7.52
C PRO A 4 5.53 -17.20 6.66
N THR A 5 5.55 -17.45 5.35
CA THR A 5 4.54 -16.98 4.41
C THR A 5 3.27 -17.85 4.36
N LEU A 6 3.26 -19.03 4.99
CA LEU A 6 2.05 -19.85 5.05
C LEU A 6 1.10 -19.27 6.12
N ASN A 7 -0.08 -18.80 5.72
CA ASN A 7 -1.07 -18.19 6.60
C ASN A 7 -2.38 -18.99 6.72
N THR A 8 -2.75 -19.80 5.74
CA THR A 8 -4.06 -20.47 5.71
C THR A 8 -3.93 -22.00 5.73
N LEU A 9 -4.74 -22.66 6.55
CA LEU A 9 -4.87 -24.11 6.62
C LEU A 9 -6.33 -24.52 6.42
N PHE A 10 -6.59 -25.24 5.33
CA PHE A 10 -7.88 -25.88 5.06
C PHE A 10 -7.90 -27.29 5.68
N VAL A 11 -8.95 -27.61 6.43
CA VAL A 11 -9.04 -28.85 7.22
C VAL A 11 -10.35 -29.58 6.98
N ASP A 12 -10.27 -30.71 6.28
CA ASP A 12 -11.31 -31.74 6.27
C ASP A 12 -10.81 -33.01 6.98
N LYS A 13 -10.44 -32.86 8.26
CA LYS A 13 -9.90 -33.95 9.07
C LYS A 13 -10.31 -33.80 10.53
N ASN A 14 -10.56 -34.93 11.20
CA ASN A 14 -10.82 -34.98 12.63
C ASN A 14 -9.52 -34.79 13.44
N LEU A 15 -9.05 -33.55 13.54
CA LEU A 15 -7.91 -33.18 14.39
C LEU A 15 -8.31 -33.18 15.87
N ARG A 16 -7.42 -33.63 16.75
CA ARG A 16 -7.69 -33.68 18.21
C ARG A 16 -6.45 -33.35 19.03
N TYR A 17 -6.67 -32.76 20.21
CA TYR A 17 -5.65 -32.50 21.24
C TYR A 17 -4.38 -31.83 20.67
N HIS A 18 -3.20 -32.31 21.05
CA HIS A 18 -1.92 -31.76 20.62
C HIS A 18 -1.71 -31.84 19.09
N GLY A 19 -2.30 -32.82 18.40
CA GLY A 19 -2.21 -32.93 16.94
C GLY A 19 -2.95 -31.78 16.23
N LEU A 20 -4.06 -31.31 16.81
CA LEU A 20 -4.77 -30.12 16.37
C LEU A 20 -3.88 -28.87 16.53
N LEU A 21 -3.29 -28.67 17.70
CA LEU A 21 -2.40 -27.52 17.95
C LEU A 21 -1.17 -27.52 17.04
N GLN A 22 -0.56 -28.69 16.81
CA GLN A 22 0.59 -28.83 15.90
C GLN A 22 0.24 -28.54 14.44
N ALA A 23 -0.98 -28.85 14.02
CA ALA A 23 -1.49 -28.52 12.70
C ALA A 23 -1.74 -27.01 12.59
N TYR A 24 -2.47 -26.42 13.54
CA TYR A 24 -2.81 -25.00 13.54
C TYR A 24 -1.56 -24.12 13.64
N SER A 25 -0.57 -24.54 14.43
CA SER A 25 0.67 -23.78 14.56
C SER A 25 1.33 -23.54 13.19
N ARG A 26 1.15 -24.40 12.18
CA ARG A 26 1.83 -24.24 10.87
C ARG A 26 1.56 -22.89 10.20
N THR A 27 0.47 -22.22 10.55
CA THR A 27 0.04 -20.94 9.96
C THR A 27 0.48 -19.70 10.76
N ASN A 28 0.78 -19.81 12.06
CA ASN A 28 0.94 -18.64 12.95
C ASN A 28 2.38 -18.12 13.10
N ARG A 29 3.27 -18.47 12.17
CA ARG A 29 4.65 -17.94 12.14
C ARG A 29 4.62 -16.46 11.80
N ILE A 30 5.32 -15.64 12.59
CA ILE A 30 5.44 -14.19 12.41
C ILE A 30 6.13 -13.90 11.08
N TYR A 31 5.62 -12.91 10.35
CA TYR A 31 6.19 -12.43 9.09
C TYR A 31 6.38 -10.91 9.11
N ASP A 32 5.32 -10.14 8.88
CA ASP A 32 5.28 -8.67 8.96
C ASP A 32 3.88 -8.20 9.42
N ALA A 33 3.62 -6.89 9.40
CA ALA A 33 2.35 -6.32 9.86
C ALA A 33 1.13 -6.76 9.03
N THR A 34 1.32 -7.30 7.82
CA THR A 34 0.21 -7.79 6.96
C THR A 34 -0.35 -9.10 7.49
N LYS A 35 0.48 -9.92 8.14
CA LYS A 35 0.09 -11.22 8.68
C LYS A 35 -0.16 -11.14 10.19
N THR A 36 -1.40 -10.82 10.56
CA THR A 36 -1.83 -10.68 11.95
C THR A 36 -2.02 -12.01 12.67
N PHE A 37 -2.60 -13.00 11.99
CA PHE A 37 -2.87 -14.34 12.53
C PHE A 37 -2.89 -15.40 11.41
N GLY A 38 -3.10 -16.66 11.80
CA GLY A 38 -3.25 -17.78 10.87
C GLY A 38 -4.72 -18.16 10.68
N ASN A 39 -5.16 -18.26 9.43
CA ASN A 39 -6.52 -18.65 9.07
C ASN A 39 -6.68 -20.17 9.11
N ILE A 40 -7.61 -20.67 9.91
CA ILE A 40 -7.95 -22.09 9.98
C ILE A 40 -9.38 -22.27 9.47
N VAL A 41 -9.52 -22.83 8.28
CA VAL A 41 -10.82 -23.05 7.63
C VAL A 41 -11.18 -24.53 7.73
N THR A 42 -12.21 -24.85 8.50
CA THR A 42 -12.58 -26.23 8.82
C THR A 42 -13.90 -26.62 8.15
N PHE A 43 -13.93 -27.78 7.49
CA PHE A 43 -15.14 -28.34 6.87
C PHE A 43 -15.88 -29.34 7.77
N ARG A 44 -15.43 -29.45 9.02
CA ARG A 44 -16.04 -30.24 10.09
C ARG A 44 -16.11 -29.36 11.33
N ASP A 45 -17.06 -29.66 12.22
CA ASP A 45 -17.10 -29.02 13.52
C ASP A 45 -15.88 -29.45 14.36
N LEU A 46 -14.92 -28.53 14.46
CA LEU A 46 -13.72 -28.65 15.28
C LEU A 46 -13.70 -27.59 16.39
N GLU A 47 -14.77 -26.83 16.62
CA GLU A 47 -14.79 -25.73 17.58
C GLU A 47 -14.60 -26.27 18.99
N GLN A 48 -15.44 -27.22 19.42
CA GLN A 48 -15.31 -27.83 20.74
C GLN A 48 -13.96 -28.54 20.91
N ALA A 49 -13.48 -29.23 19.88
CA ALA A 49 -12.17 -29.89 19.91
C ALA A 49 -11.01 -28.90 20.07
N THR A 50 -11.16 -27.69 19.51
CA THR A 50 -10.20 -26.59 19.65
C THR A 50 -10.24 -26.02 21.07
N ILE A 51 -11.44 -25.77 21.60
CA ILE A 51 -11.63 -25.30 22.99
C ILE A 51 -11.04 -26.31 23.98
N ASP A 52 -11.32 -27.59 23.81
CA ASP A 52 -10.82 -28.67 24.68
C ASP A 52 -9.29 -28.76 24.62
N ALA A 53 -8.71 -28.65 23.42
CA ALA A 53 -7.26 -28.68 23.25
C ALA A 53 -6.60 -27.47 23.93
N ILE A 54 -7.09 -26.25 23.72
CA ILE A 54 -6.53 -25.04 24.35
C ILE A 54 -6.66 -25.10 25.87
N THR A 55 -7.82 -25.54 26.37
CA THR A 55 -8.09 -25.66 27.81
C THR A 55 -7.18 -26.70 28.47
N LEU A 56 -6.85 -27.79 27.77
CA LEU A 56 -5.97 -28.84 28.29
C LEU A 56 -4.52 -28.37 28.45
N PHE A 57 -4.04 -27.49 27.55
CA PHE A 57 -2.66 -27.02 27.53
C PHE A 57 -2.48 -25.60 28.11
N GLY A 58 -3.55 -25.00 28.64
CA GLY A 58 -3.56 -23.65 29.22
C GLY A 58 -4.51 -23.52 30.41
N ASP A 59 -5.00 -22.30 30.64
CA ASP A 59 -6.04 -21.98 31.62
C ASP A 59 -7.35 -21.53 30.94
N LYS A 60 -8.41 -21.25 31.72
CA LYS A 60 -9.71 -20.80 31.18
C LYS A 60 -9.63 -19.45 30.46
N ASN A 61 -8.64 -18.61 30.76
CA ASN A 61 -8.44 -17.31 30.14
C ASN A 61 -7.64 -17.42 28.83
N THR A 62 -6.93 -18.53 28.62
CA THR A 62 -6.07 -18.78 27.46
C THR A 62 -6.86 -18.77 26.15
N LYS A 63 -8.14 -19.17 26.15
CA LYS A 63 -8.98 -19.10 24.94
C LYS A 63 -9.14 -17.68 24.40
N ASN A 64 -9.26 -16.69 25.29
CA ASN A 64 -9.51 -15.30 24.91
C ASN A 64 -8.24 -14.60 24.39
N VAL A 65 -7.09 -15.26 24.57
CA VAL A 65 -5.75 -14.80 24.17
C VAL A 65 -5.28 -15.54 22.91
N VAL A 66 -5.66 -16.81 22.75
CA VAL A 66 -5.22 -17.66 21.63
C VAL A 66 -6.13 -17.58 20.41
N LEU A 67 -7.44 -17.41 20.62
CA LEU A 67 -8.39 -17.25 19.53
C LEU A 67 -8.63 -15.77 19.25
N GLU A 68 -8.76 -15.46 17.98
CA GLU A 68 -9.02 -14.10 17.51
C GLU A 68 -10.43 -13.63 17.89
N LYS A 69 -10.62 -12.31 17.99
CA LYS A 69 -11.95 -11.73 18.28
C LYS A 69 -12.93 -12.00 17.14
N SER A 70 -14.22 -11.94 17.45
CA SER A 70 -15.26 -12.16 16.44
C SER A 70 -15.35 -10.99 15.44
N TYR A 71 -15.93 -11.27 14.27
CA TYR A 71 -16.26 -10.25 13.26
C TYR A 71 -17.02 -9.06 13.88
N LYS A 72 -18.02 -9.34 14.72
CA LYS A 72 -18.84 -8.32 15.39
C LYS A 72 -18.01 -7.41 16.30
N GLU A 73 -17.02 -7.95 17.00
CA GLU A 73 -16.12 -7.17 17.85
C GLU A 73 -15.22 -6.25 17.02
N TYR A 74 -14.69 -6.71 15.89
CA TYR A 74 -13.91 -5.83 15.00
C TYR A 74 -14.76 -4.77 14.30
N MET A 75 -16.03 -5.06 14.01
CA MET A 75 -16.95 -4.08 13.42
C MET A 75 -17.43 -3.03 14.43
N GLY A 76 -17.78 -3.44 15.65
CA GLY A 76 -18.38 -2.60 16.68
C GLY A 76 -17.45 -2.07 17.77
N GLY A 77 -16.22 -2.59 17.85
CA GLY A 77 -15.25 -2.27 18.89
C GLY A 77 -15.32 -3.23 20.08
N PHE A 78 -14.22 -3.31 20.82
CA PHE A 78 -14.10 -4.18 22.00
C PHE A 78 -13.10 -3.61 23.00
N THR A 79 -13.14 -4.10 24.24
CA THR A 79 -12.10 -3.84 25.24
C THR A 79 -11.20 -5.06 25.33
N ASP A 80 -9.90 -4.86 25.12
CA ASP A 80 -8.92 -5.94 25.20
C ASP A 80 -8.82 -6.43 26.65
N VAL A 81 -9.03 -7.72 26.87
CA VAL A 81 -9.05 -8.31 28.21
C VAL A 81 -7.64 -8.40 28.81
N VAL A 82 -6.60 -8.41 27.97
CA VAL A 82 -5.19 -8.50 28.37
C VAL A 82 -4.63 -7.11 28.67
N THR A 83 -4.83 -6.15 27.77
CA THR A 83 -4.26 -4.80 27.93
C THR A 83 -5.19 -3.84 28.67
N GLY A 84 -6.49 -4.12 28.70
CA GLY A 84 -7.51 -3.21 29.22
C GLY A 84 -7.82 -2.03 28.31
N GLU A 85 -7.22 -1.98 27.11
CA GLU A 85 -7.41 -0.88 26.16
C GLU A 85 -8.71 -1.04 25.38
N ALA A 86 -9.44 0.07 25.22
CA ALA A 86 -10.57 0.14 24.31
C ALA A 86 -10.07 0.21 22.86
N ARG A 87 -10.53 -0.71 22.02
CA ARG A 87 -10.28 -0.75 20.58
C ARG A 87 -11.55 -0.31 19.86
N ARG A 88 -11.45 0.77 19.09
CA ARG A 88 -12.53 1.24 18.21
C ARG A 88 -12.82 0.22 17.12
N GLY A 89 -14.09 0.07 16.79
CA GLY A 89 -14.53 -0.80 15.68
C GLY A 89 -14.40 -0.11 14.33
N PHE A 90 -14.47 -0.90 13.26
CA PHE A 90 -14.45 -0.40 11.88
C PHE A 90 -15.50 0.69 11.63
N VAL A 91 -16.73 0.49 12.11
CA VAL A 91 -17.84 1.43 11.87
C VAL A 91 -17.57 2.79 12.50
N GLU A 92 -17.01 2.80 13.71
CA GLU A 92 -16.64 4.03 14.43
C GLU A 92 -15.51 4.76 13.69
N VAL A 93 -14.45 4.04 13.33
CA VAL A 93 -13.30 4.60 12.61
C VAL A 93 -13.71 5.21 11.27
N VAL A 94 -14.55 4.51 10.50
CA VAL A 94 -15.10 5.01 9.22
C VAL A 94 -15.93 6.26 9.44
N THR A 95 -16.82 6.25 10.43
CA THR A 95 -17.68 7.40 10.74
C THR A 95 -16.84 8.63 11.09
N GLU A 96 -15.79 8.44 11.89
CA GLU A 96 -14.90 9.51 12.30
C GLU A 96 -14.09 10.08 11.14
N LEU A 97 -13.59 9.22 10.24
CA LEU A 97 -12.89 9.64 9.01
C LEU A 97 -13.79 10.52 8.15
N GLU A 98 -15.03 10.10 7.92
CA GLU A 98 -15.97 10.86 7.08
C GLU A 98 -16.42 12.18 7.72
N GLN A 99 -16.54 12.24 9.05
CA GLN A 99 -16.97 13.44 9.76
C GLN A 99 -15.84 14.47 9.92
N HIS A 100 -14.63 14.02 10.27
CA HIS A 100 -13.50 14.92 10.55
C HIS A 100 -12.70 15.24 9.30
N PHE A 101 -12.66 14.31 8.33
CA PHE A 101 -11.90 14.43 7.09
C PHE A 101 -12.76 14.09 5.86
N PRO A 102 -13.86 14.84 5.61
CA PRO A 102 -14.71 14.61 4.44
C PRO A 102 -13.97 14.89 3.12
N ASN A 103 -13.01 15.82 3.14
CA ASN A 103 -12.17 16.20 2.01
C ASN A 103 -10.69 15.94 2.36
N PRO A 104 -10.14 14.75 2.07
CA PRO A 104 -8.77 14.42 2.46
C PRO A 104 -7.69 15.23 1.73
N ASP A 105 -8.00 15.82 0.58
CA ASP A 105 -7.06 16.66 -0.18
C ASP A 105 -6.83 18.05 0.45
N GLU A 106 -7.65 18.44 1.44
CA GLU A 106 -7.66 19.79 2.03
C GLU A 106 -6.99 19.86 3.41
N ILE A 107 -6.27 18.82 3.85
CA ILE A 107 -5.64 18.78 5.18
C ILE A 107 -4.36 19.63 5.22
N VAL A 108 -4.51 20.88 5.63
CA VAL A 108 -3.41 21.86 5.67
C VAL A 108 -2.74 21.95 7.04
N LEU A 109 -3.48 21.96 8.16
CA LEU A 109 -2.87 22.15 9.47
C LEU A 109 -2.05 20.93 9.89
N GLU A 110 -0.88 21.16 10.49
CA GLU A 110 0.00 20.08 10.93
C GLU A 110 -0.66 19.16 11.97
N LYS A 111 -1.48 19.75 12.87
CA LYS A 111 -2.26 18.99 13.84
C LYS A 111 -3.23 18.04 13.15
N ASP A 112 -3.97 18.55 12.16
CA ASP A 112 -4.95 17.76 11.41
C ASP A 112 -4.26 16.66 10.58
N LYS A 113 -3.06 16.92 10.05
CA LYS A 113 -2.23 15.89 9.41
C LYS A 113 -1.88 14.75 10.38
N LYS A 114 -1.53 15.10 11.62
CA LYS A 114 -1.19 14.11 12.67
C LYS A 114 -2.42 13.30 13.06
N ASP A 115 -3.54 13.98 13.31
CA ASP A 115 -4.80 13.34 13.71
C ASP A 115 -5.31 12.41 12.60
N PHE A 116 -5.27 12.87 11.34
CA PHE A 116 -5.57 12.05 10.18
C PHE A 116 -4.65 10.83 10.05
N ALA A 117 -3.33 11.01 10.19
CA ALA A 117 -2.38 9.90 10.06
C ALA A 117 -2.62 8.81 11.12
N LYS A 118 -2.97 9.19 12.35
CA LYS A 118 -3.35 8.22 13.38
C LYS A 118 -4.62 7.47 13.02
N LEU A 119 -5.68 8.21 12.68
CA LEU A 119 -7.00 7.64 12.41
C LEU A 119 -6.98 6.73 11.16
N PHE A 120 -6.32 7.16 10.10
CA PHE A 120 -6.21 6.35 8.88
C PHE A 120 -5.28 5.14 9.07
N GLY A 121 -4.24 5.24 9.91
CA GLY A 121 -3.45 4.08 10.32
C GLY A 121 -4.28 3.04 11.08
N GLU A 122 -5.18 3.48 11.96
CA GLU A 122 -6.15 2.59 12.60
C GLU A 122 -7.09 1.92 11.60
N TYR A 123 -7.61 2.68 10.63
CA TYR A 123 -8.43 2.13 9.55
C TYR A 123 -7.69 1.01 8.79
N LEU A 124 -6.45 1.24 8.36
CA LEU A 124 -5.67 0.24 7.62
C LEU A 124 -5.47 -1.05 8.42
N ARG A 125 -5.22 -0.96 9.72
CA ARG A 125 -5.07 -2.13 10.59
C ARG A 125 -6.36 -2.92 10.74
N VAL A 126 -7.48 -2.24 10.99
CA VAL A 126 -8.79 -2.89 11.14
C VAL A 126 -9.24 -3.49 9.81
N GLU A 127 -9.05 -2.79 8.70
CA GLU A 127 -9.33 -3.31 7.35
C GLU A 127 -8.51 -4.59 7.07
N ASN A 128 -7.20 -4.59 7.35
CA ASN A 128 -6.34 -5.75 7.12
C ASN A 128 -6.79 -6.99 7.91
N VAL A 129 -7.25 -6.80 9.16
CA VAL A 129 -7.80 -7.90 9.96
C VAL A 129 -9.11 -8.40 9.34
N LEU A 130 -10.03 -7.48 9.03
CA LEU A 130 -11.36 -7.79 8.51
C LEU A 130 -11.33 -8.49 7.15
N GLN A 131 -10.29 -8.29 6.33
CA GLN A 131 -10.10 -9.00 5.05
C GLN A 131 -10.05 -10.54 5.18
N ASN A 132 -9.81 -11.07 6.39
CA ASN A 132 -9.82 -12.51 6.66
C ASN A 132 -11.21 -13.08 7.01
N TYR A 133 -12.26 -12.25 7.07
CA TYR A 133 -13.62 -12.64 7.44
C TYR A 133 -14.54 -12.70 6.23
N ASP A 134 -15.31 -13.79 6.12
CA ASP A 134 -16.22 -14.04 5.00
C ASP A 134 -17.30 -12.95 4.88
N GLU A 135 -17.81 -12.45 6.01
CA GLU A 135 -18.81 -11.39 6.05
C GLU A 135 -18.28 -10.08 5.47
N PHE A 136 -17.01 -9.74 5.76
CA PHE A 136 -16.39 -8.53 5.24
C PHE A 136 -16.04 -8.66 3.75
N ALA A 137 -15.61 -9.84 3.30
CA ALA A 137 -15.41 -10.12 1.88
C ALA A 137 -16.73 -9.93 1.10
N SER A 138 -17.83 -10.44 1.66
CA SER A 138 -19.18 -10.27 1.10
C SER A 138 -19.61 -8.79 1.10
N LEU A 139 -19.35 -8.06 2.18
CA LEU A 139 -19.63 -6.63 2.28
C LEU A 139 -18.88 -5.80 1.22
N LYS A 140 -17.61 -6.13 0.94
CA LYS A 140 -16.81 -5.49 -0.11
C LYS A 140 -17.34 -5.84 -1.50
N ALA A 141 -17.63 -7.10 -1.76
CA ALA A 141 -18.18 -7.55 -3.05
C ALA A 141 -19.53 -6.90 -3.36
N LEU A 142 -20.38 -6.69 -2.35
CA LEU A 142 -21.67 -6.00 -2.48
C LEU A 142 -21.56 -4.61 -3.12
N GLN A 143 -20.43 -3.91 -2.95
CA GLN A 143 -20.21 -2.57 -3.52
C GLN A 143 -20.17 -2.57 -5.06
N HIS A 144 -19.96 -3.73 -5.68
CA HIS A 144 -19.86 -3.91 -7.13
C HIS A 144 -21.10 -4.56 -7.75
N VAL A 145 -22.09 -4.93 -6.93
CA VAL A 145 -23.32 -5.58 -7.40
C VAL A 145 -24.33 -4.52 -7.85
N ASP A 146 -24.91 -4.69 -9.04
CA ASP A 146 -26.05 -3.86 -9.45
C ASP A 146 -27.30 -4.30 -8.70
N MET A 147 -27.64 -3.55 -7.65
CA MET A 147 -28.81 -3.80 -6.81
C MET A 147 -30.15 -3.60 -7.55
N ASN A 148 -30.14 -3.02 -8.74
CA ASN A 148 -31.34 -2.88 -9.57
C ASN A 148 -31.57 -4.09 -10.48
N ASP A 149 -30.60 -5.02 -10.58
CA ASP A 149 -30.72 -6.26 -11.34
C ASP A 149 -31.00 -7.44 -10.38
N PRO A 150 -32.25 -7.96 -10.33
CA PRO A 150 -32.58 -9.09 -9.48
C PRO A 150 -31.75 -10.34 -9.78
N ALA A 151 -31.32 -10.56 -11.03
CA ALA A 151 -30.51 -11.72 -11.38
C ALA A 151 -29.10 -11.61 -10.78
N ALA A 152 -28.51 -10.41 -10.81
CA ALA A 152 -27.22 -10.15 -10.16
C ALA A 152 -27.31 -10.31 -8.63
N VAL A 153 -28.39 -9.84 -8.02
CA VAL A 153 -28.61 -9.98 -6.56
C VAL A 153 -28.79 -11.44 -6.15
N GLU A 154 -29.56 -12.25 -6.89
CA GLU A 154 -29.71 -13.68 -6.60
C GLU A 154 -28.41 -14.47 -6.81
N ALA A 155 -27.64 -14.14 -7.85
CA ALA A 155 -26.33 -14.73 -8.08
C ALA A 155 -25.37 -14.42 -6.92
N PHE A 156 -25.32 -13.17 -6.47
CA PHE A 156 -24.52 -12.73 -5.33
C PHE A 156 -24.91 -13.45 -4.03
N LYS A 157 -26.22 -13.52 -3.72
CA LYS A 157 -26.70 -14.26 -2.54
C LYS A 157 -26.30 -15.74 -2.58
N THR A 158 -26.35 -16.35 -3.76
CA THR A 158 -25.98 -17.77 -3.93
C THR A 158 -24.48 -17.99 -3.74
N GLU A 159 -23.65 -17.12 -4.31
CA GLU A 159 -22.18 -17.22 -4.21
C GLU A 159 -21.68 -17.03 -2.77
N HIS A 160 -22.28 -16.08 -2.05
CA HIS A 160 -21.89 -15.74 -0.68
C HIS A 160 -22.73 -16.46 0.39
N TYR A 161 -23.63 -17.36 0.00
CA TYR A 161 -24.52 -18.11 0.89
C TYR A 161 -25.36 -17.23 1.83
N LEU A 162 -25.86 -16.10 1.33
CA LEU A 162 -26.57 -15.09 2.11
C LEU A 162 -28.09 -15.27 2.04
N SER A 163 -28.77 -15.07 3.18
CA SER A 163 -30.22 -14.89 3.23
C SER A 163 -30.61 -13.43 2.91
N ASP A 164 -31.92 -13.19 2.71
CA ASP A 164 -32.43 -11.82 2.55
C ASP A 164 -32.19 -10.97 3.82
N GLU A 165 -32.23 -11.58 5.00
CA GLU A 165 -31.91 -10.91 6.28
C GLU A 165 -30.42 -10.52 6.35
N ASP A 166 -29.53 -11.40 5.91
CA ASP A 166 -28.10 -11.10 5.85
C ASP A 166 -27.81 -9.97 4.85
N LEU A 167 -28.45 -10.00 3.68
CA LEU A 167 -28.32 -8.94 2.68
C LEU A 167 -28.78 -7.60 3.23
N THR A 168 -29.94 -7.55 3.88
CA THR A 168 -30.41 -6.29 4.51
C THR A 168 -29.45 -5.80 5.58
N THR A 169 -28.87 -6.71 6.38
CA THR A 169 -27.85 -6.35 7.37
C THR A 169 -26.62 -5.73 6.71
N LEU A 170 -26.09 -6.36 5.66
CA LEU A 170 -24.93 -5.84 4.91
C LEU A 170 -25.20 -4.45 4.31
N GLN A 171 -26.41 -4.20 3.80
CA GLN A 171 -26.80 -2.91 3.24
C GLN A 171 -26.85 -1.78 4.28
N THR A 172 -27.05 -2.09 5.56
CA THR A 172 -27.02 -1.06 6.62
C THR A 172 -25.62 -0.60 6.97
N ILE A 173 -24.60 -1.42 6.66
CA ILE A 173 -23.21 -1.11 7.00
C ILE A 173 -22.65 -0.15 5.96
N ARG A 174 -22.31 1.05 6.42
CA ARG A 174 -21.69 2.06 5.57
C ARG A 174 -20.23 1.71 5.31
N VAL A 175 -19.88 1.57 4.04
CA VAL A 175 -18.50 1.41 3.57
C VAL A 175 -18.15 2.63 2.73
N PRO A 176 -16.99 3.28 2.96
CA PRO A 176 -16.58 4.39 2.10
C PRO A 176 -16.38 3.91 0.66
N ALA A 177 -16.71 4.79 -0.29
CA ALA A 177 -16.44 4.50 -1.70
C ALA A 177 -14.95 4.25 -1.93
N GLU A 178 -14.62 3.37 -2.88
CA GLU A 178 -13.23 3.04 -3.19
C GLU A 178 -12.41 4.28 -3.55
N ARG A 179 -13.02 5.23 -4.25
CA ARG A 179 -12.43 6.52 -4.58
C ARG A 179 -12.04 7.31 -3.33
N THR A 180 -12.90 7.35 -2.32
CA THR A 180 -12.63 8.05 -1.06
C THR A 180 -11.46 7.39 -0.33
N ILE A 181 -11.40 6.05 -0.30
CA ILE A 181 -10.27 5.33 0.29
C ILE A 181 -8.96 5.59 -0.49
N GLN A 182 -9.01 5.68 -1.82
CA GLN A 182 -7.86 6.05 -2.64
C GLN A 182 -7.37 7.47 -2.32
N ASP A 183 -8.28 8.43 -2.21
CA ASP A 183 -7.95 9.81 -1.86
C ASP A 183 -7.33 9.85 -0.43
N TYR A 184 -7.87 9.10 0.55
CA TYR A 184 -7.24 8.95 1.87
C TYR A 184 -5.83 8.35 1.81
N ARG A 185 -5.62 7.29 1.02
CA ARG A 185 -4.28 6.68 0.85
C ARG A 185 -3.29 7.68 0.24
N SER A 186 -3.74 8.47 -0.74
CA SER A 186 -2.93 9.53 -1.35
C SER A 186 -2.47 10.55 -0.30
N THR A 187 -3.42 11.11 0.45
CA THR A 187 -3.13 12.08 1.53
C THR A 187 -2.21 11.49 2.60
N TYR A 188 -2.44 10.24 2.99
CA TYR A 188 -1.60 9.56 3.99
C TYR A 188 -0.14 9.42 3.53
N ASN A 189 0.06 9.07 2.26
CA ASN A 189 1.38 9.02 1.65
C ASN A 189 2.01 10.42 1.52
N ASP A 190 1.21 11.43 1.16
CA ASP A 190 1.66 12.83 1.07
C ASP A 190 2.18 13.34 2.42
N ILE A 191 1.43 13.09 3.51
CA ILE A 191 1.84 13.46 4.87
C ILE A 191 3.12 12.75 5.28
N ARG A 192 3.24 11.45 4.99
CA ARG A 192 4.44 10.67 5.28
C ARG A 192 5.67 11.21 4.55
N ASP A 193 5.53 11.51 3.25
CA ASP A 193 6.61 12.03 2.43
C ASP A 193 7.01 13.44 2.87
N TRP A 194 6.03 14.30 3.19
CA TRP A 194 6.26 15.62 3.76
C TRP A 194 7.05 15.53 5.08
N LEU A 195 6.60 14.69 6.03
CA LEU A 195 7.27 14.53 7.33
C LEU A 195 8.71 14.01 7.19
N ARG A 196 8.95 13.11 6.22
CA ARG A 196 10.31 12.64 5.90
C ARG A 196 11.21 13.75 5.38
N ARG A 197 10.68 14.66 4.54
CA ARG A 197 11.43 15.81 4.01
C ARG A 197 11.73 16.82 5.11
N GLU A 198 10.77 17.12 5.98
CA GLU A 198 10.95 18.00 7.15
C GLU A 198 12.05 17.47 8.07
N LYS A 199 12.05 16.17 8.39
CA LYS A 199 13.11 15.55 9.22
C LYS A 199 14.49 15.57 8.55
N ALA A 200 14.57 15.57 7.21
CA ALA A 200 15.82 15.58 6.45
C ALA A 200 16.33 16.99 6.12
N GLY A 201 15.47 18.00 6.14
CA GLY A 201 15.78 19.40 5.86
C GLY A 201 16.44 20.09 7.05
N SER A 202 17.47 20.91 6.78
CA SER A 202 18.11 21.78 7.77
C SER A 202 17.32 23.07 8.07
N GLU A 203 16.14 23.26 7.46
CA GLU A 203 15.23 24.38 7.76
C GLU A 203 14.49 24.08 9.06
N LYS A 204 15.09 24.55 10.16
CA LYS A 204 14.54 24.49 11.52
C LYS A 204 13.37 25.48 11.70
N GLU A 205 12.30 25.36 10.94
CA GLU A 205 11.00 25.55 11.58
C GLU A 205 10.72 24.23 12.28
N LYS A 206 11.19 24.12 13.53
CA LYS A 206 10.84 22.97 14.36
C LYS A 206 9.32 22.94 14.39
N SER A 207 8.74 21.95 13.73
CA SER A 207 7.39 21.49 14.01
C SER A 207 7.16 21.60 15.52
N THR A 208 6.10 22.32 15.90
CA THR A 208 5.71 22.46 17.30
C THR A 208 4.97 21.22 17.79
N ILE A 209 4.69 20.27 16.89
CA ILE A 209 3.92 19.06 17.13
C ILE A 209 4.88 17.88 17.20
N ASP A 210 4.80 17.13 18.29
CA ASP A 210 5.53 15.87 18.42
C ASP A 210 4.92 14.82 17.48
N TRP A 211 5.73 14.13 16.69
CA TRP A 211 5.32 13.07 15.75
C TRP A 211 5.83 11.68 16.17
N ASP A 212 6.53 11.57 17.29
CA ASP A 212 7.18 10.31 17.70
C ASP A 212 6.18 9.23 18.12
N ASP A 213 4.94 9.62 18.42
CA ASP A 213 3.81 8.74 18.71
C ASP A 213 3.03 8.28 17.46
N VAL A 214 3.44 8.70 16.26
CA VAL A 214 2.81 8.26 14.99
C VAL A 214 3.70 7.23 14.30
N VAL A 215 3.17 6.01 14.17
CA VAL A 215 3.77 4.94 13.37
C VAL A 215 3.01 4.83 12.07
N PHE A 216 3.70 4.98 10.93
CA PHE A 216 3.09 4.83 9.62
C PHE A 216 3.04 3.35 9.20
N GLU A 217 1.87 2.90 8.72
CA GLU A 217 1.60 1.51 8.36
C GLU A 217 2.15 1.14 6.97
N VAL A 218 3.48 1.17 6.82
CA VAL A 218 4.17 1.02 5.51
C VAL A 218 3.95 -0.36 4.89
N ASP A 219 3.97 -1.43 5.68
CA ASP A 219 3.82 -2.78 5.16
C ASP A 219 2.39 -3.03 4.64
N LEU A 220 1.38 -2.49 5.33
CA LEU A 220 -0.01 -2.53 4.89
C LEU A 220 -0.20 -1.79 3.56
N LEU A 221 0.37 -0.58 3.43
CA LEU A 221 0.32 0.17 2.18
C LEU A 221 1.00 -0.57 1.02
N LYS A 222 2.15 -1.20 1.27
CA LYS A 222 2.88 -1.98 0.25
C LYS A 222 2.09 -3.19 -0.22
N SER A 223 1.41 -3.89 0.69
CA SER A 223 0.62 -5.08 0.35
C SER A 223 -0.54 -4.77 -0.61
N GLN A 224 -1.03 -3.54 -0.59
CA GLN A 224 -2.13 -3.05 -1.42
C GLN A 224 -1.63 -2.26 -2.64
N GLU A 225 -0.32 -2.26 -2.93
CA GLU A 225 0.22 -1.57 -4.09
C GLU A 225 -0.27 -2.20 -5.39
N ILE A 226 -0.78 -1.34 -6.26
CA ILE A 226 -1.12 -1.70 -7.63
C ILE A 226 0.17 -1.71 -8.45
N ASN A 227 0.41 -2.81 -9.16
CA ASN A 227 1.56 -2.94 -10.06
C ASN A 227 1.45 -1.98 -11.25
N LEU A 228 2.59 -1.52 -11.75
CA LEU A 228 2.64 -0.59 -12.89
C LEU A 228 1.90 -1.14 -14.11
N ASP A 229 2.05 -2.42 -14.40
CA ASP A 229 1.37 -3.09 -15.52
C ASP A 229 -0.16 -2.94 -15.42
N TYR A 230 -0.73 -3.09 -14.22
CA TYR A 230 -2.17 -2.89 -14.01
C TYR A 230 -2.59 -1.43 -14.24
N ILE A 231 -1.77 -0.46 -13.81
CA ILE A 231 -2.03 0.96 -14.09
C ILE A 231 -2.05 1.20 -15.59
N LEU A 232 -1.10 0.62 -16.34
CA LEU A 232 -1.04 0.74 -17.81
C LEU A 232 -2.23 0.06 -18.49
N GLU A 233 -2.66 -1.11 -18.02
CA GLU A 233 -3.88 -1.76 -18.51
C GLU A 233 -5.12 -0.90 -18.28
N LEU A 234 -5.25 -0.30 -17.09
CA LEU A 234 -6.37 0.58 -16.78
C LEU A 234 -6.36 1.83 -17.66
N ILE A 235 -5.18 2.40 -17.93
CA ILE A 235 -5.03 3.52 -18.87
C ILE A 235 -5.59 3.16 -20.25
N PHE A 236 -5.26 1.96 -20.73
CA PHE A 236 -5.77 1.47 -22.00
C PHE A 236 -7.29 1.28 -21.99
N GLU A 237 -7.83 0.62 -20.96
CA GLU A 237 -9.27 0.39 -20.83
C GLU A 237 -10.07 1.68 -20.73
N GLN A 238 -9.61 2.62 -19.90
CA GLN A 238 -10.28 3.90 -19.71
C GLN A 238 -10.21 4.76 -20.97
N ASN A 239 -9.09 4.79 -21.69
CA ASN A 239 -9.01 5.50 -22.97
C ASN A 239 -9.98 4.94 -24.01
N LYS A 240 -10.21 3.62 -24.05
CA LYS A 240 -11.20 3.00 -24.96
C LYS A 240 -12.65 3.37 -24.58
N LYS A 241 -12.95 3.56 -23.29
CA LYS A 241 -14.28 3.97 -22.80
C LYS A 241 -14.52 5.47 -22.97
N ASN A 242 -13.56 6.28 -22.51
CA ASN A 242 -13.63 7.73 -22.43
C ASN A 242 -12.40 8.33 -23.15
N LYS A 243 -12.61 8.93 -24.32
CA LYS A 243 -11.54 9.56 -25.12
C LYS A 243 -11.06 10.91 -24.59
N ASN A 244 -11.24 11.18 -23.30
CA ASN A 244 -10.81 12.42 -22.66
C ASN A 244 -9.48 12.21 -21.91
N LYS A 245 -8.38 12.64 -22.52
CA LYS A 245 -7.05 12.56 -21.91
C LYS A 245 -6.95 13.31 -20.57
N GLY A 246 -7.70 14.41 -20.39
CA GLY A 246 -7.66 15.19 -19.16
C GLY A 246 -8.23 14.43 -17.97
N GLU A 247 -9.40 13.82 -18.13
CA GLU A 247 -10.03 12.98 -17.11
C GLU A 247 -9.18 11.74 -16.79
N LEU A 248 -8.64 11.11 -17.84
CA LEU A 248 -7.73 9.97 -17.71
C LEU A 248 -6.49 10.31 -16.88
N ILE A 249 -5.86 11.46 -17.14
CA ILE A 249 -4.69 11.92 -16.39
C ILE A 249 -5.02 12.12 -14.91
N GLU A 250 -6.18 12.71 -14.59
CA GLU A 250 -6.59 12.93 -13.20
C GLU A 250 -6.88 11.62 -12.47
N GLU A 251 -7.51 10.64 -13.13
CA GLU A 251 -7.73 9.30 -12.57
C GLU A 251 -6.40 8.58 -12.30
N VAL A 252 -5.49 8.60 -13.28
CA VAL A 252 -4.16 7.97 -13.19
C VAL A 252 -3.31 8.61 -12.10
N ARG A 253 -3.33 9.94 -11.98
CA ARG A 253 -2.60 10.66 -10.92
C ARG A 253 -3.04 10.19 -9.54
N ARG A 254 -4.35 10.05 -9.30
CA ARG A 254 -4.88 9.58 -8.01
C ARG A 254 -4.39 8.17 -7.68
N LEU A 255 -4.47 7.25 -8.64
CA LEU A 255 -4.01 5.88 -8.47
C LEU A 255 -2.51 5.79 -8.17
N ILE A 256 -1.71 6.56 -8.90
CA ILE A 256 -0.27 6.62 -8.69
C ILE A 256 0.07 7.20 -7.32
N ARG A 257 -0.61 8.28 -6.89
CA ARG A 257 -0.34 8.91 -5.59
C ARG A 257 -0.77 8.05 -4.40
N GLY A 258 -1.78 7.21 -4.57
CA GLY A 258 -2.15 6.18 -3.59
C GLY A 258 -1.12 5.05 -3.44
N SER A 259 -0.23 4.86 -4.42
CA SER A 259 0.82 3.83 -4.41
C SER A 259 2.16 4.38 -3.90
N LEU A 260 2.76 3.75 -2.88
CA LEU A 260 4.04 4.20 -2.34
C LEU A 260 5.18 4.11 -3.37
N GLY A 261 5.26 3.01 -4.13
CA GLY A 261 6.34 2.73 -5.08
C GLY A 261 6.25 3.44 -6.42
N ASN A 262 5.05 3.86 -6.85
CA ASN A 262 4.84 4.43 -8.18
C ASN A 262 4.79 5.96 -8.21
N ARG A 263 4.71 6.65 -7.06
CA ARG A 263 4.65 8.12 -6.97
C ARG A 263 5.73 8.85 -7.76
N ALA A 264 6.97 8.38 -7.70
CA ALA A 264 8.08 8.99 -8.43
C ALA A 264 7.92 8.90 -9.97
N LYS A 265 7.07 8.00 -10.47
CA LYS A 265 6.75 7.80 -11.89
C LYS A 265 5.58 8.66 -12.38
N GLU A 266 4.93 9.46 -11.52
CA GLU A 266 3.76 10.27 -11.90
C GLU A 266 4.02 11.11 -13.15
N SER A 267 5.12 11.90 -13.15
CA SER A 267 5.49 12.73 -14.30
C SER A 267 5.71 11.89 -15.56
N LEU A 268 6.43 10.78 -15.43
CA LEU A 268 6.74 9.88 -16.55
C LEU A 268 5.48 9.30 -17.20
N ILE A 269 4.50 8.88 -16.40
CA ILE A 269 3.24 8.30 -16.91
C ILE A 269 2.35 9.40 -17.50
N VAL A 270 2.29 10.58 -16.88
CA VAL A 270 1.54 11.73 -17.42
C VAL A 270 2.14 12.19 -18.76
N ASP A 271 3.46 12.26 -18.85
CA ASP A 271 4.16 12.60 -20.08
C ASP A 271 3.89 11.57 -21.17
N PHE A 272 3.91 10.28 -20.83
CA PHE A 272 3.52 9.19 -21.73
C PHE A 272 2.11 9.38 -22.29
N ILE A 273 1.10 9.63 -21.45
CA ILE A 273 -0.30 9.82 -21.89
C ILE A 273 -0.43 11.05 -22.81
N ASN A 274 0.29 12.12 -22.52
CA ASN A 274 0.26 13.34 -23.32
C ASN A 274 0.93 13.16 -24.70
N GLN A 275 2.09 12.50 -24.72
CA GLN A 275 2.95 12.43 -25.91
C GLN A 275 2.63 11.26 -26.84
N THR A 276 1.89 10.25 -26.37
CA THR A 276 1.54 9.07 -27.18
C THR A 276 0.09 9.10 -27.67
N ASN A 277 -0.16 8.44 -28.80
CA ASN A 277 -1.50 8.21 -29.31
C ASN A 277 -2.05 6.87 -28.81
N LEU A 278 -2.80 6.92 -27.71
CA LEU A 278 -3.40 5.73 -27.09
C LEU A 278 -4.45 5.04 -28.00
N ASP A 279 -5.00 5.74 -28.99
CA ASP A 279 -6.00 5.18 -29.90
C ASP A 279 -5.40 4.18 -30.90
N GLU A 280 -4.12 4.33 -31.23
CA GLU A 280 -3.39 3.46 -32.16
C GLU A 280 -2.93 2.13 -31.51
N MET A 281 -3.06 2.01 -30.20
CA MET A 281 -2.70 0.80 -29.48
C MET A 281 -3.74 -0.30 -29.73
N ALA A 282 -3.26 -1.45 -30.19
CA ALA A 282 -4.09 -2.59 -30.53
C ALA A 282 -4.65 -3.28 -29.29
N ASP A 283 -3.82 -3.48 -28.26
CA ASP A 283 -4.16 -4.24 -27.07
C ASP A 283 -3.39 -3.78 -25.82
N LYS A 284 -3.69 -4.44 -24.70
CA LYS A 284 -3.06 -4.23 -23.39
C LYS A 284 -1.54 -4.50 -23.39
N ALA A 285 -1.06 -5.47 -24.17
CA ALA A 285 0.38 -5.74 -24.23
C ALA A 285 1.12 -4.60 -24.95
N SER A 286 0.50 -4.05 -26.00
CA SER A 286 1.06 -2.96 -26.80
C SER A 286 1.30 -1.70 -25.98
N ILE A 287 0.40 -1.33 -25.04
CA ILE A 287 0.60 -0.16 -24.18
C ILE A 287 1.78 -0.35 -23.24
N ILE A 288 1.98 -1.57 -22.73
CA ILE A 288 3.09 -1.90 -21.81
C ILE A 288 4.43 -1.75 -22.54
N ASP A 289 4.58 -2.38 -23.70
CA ASP A 289 5.82 -2.30 -24.49
C ASP A 289 6.11 -0.86 -24.94
N THR A 290 5.07 -0.13 -25.37
CA THR A 290 5.21 1.27 -25.80
C THR A 290 5.62 2.16 -24.62
N PHE A 291 5.07 1.93 -23.44
CA PHE A 291 5.45 2.66 -22.23
C PHE A 291 6.90 2.42 -21.87
N PHE A 292 7.37 1.17 -21.84
CA PHE A 292 8.77 0.88 -21.50
C PHE A 292 9.74 1.45 -22.54
N ALA A 293 9.40 1.41 -23.83
CA ALA A 293 10.21 2.04 -24.88
C ALA A 293 10.30 3.56 -24.69
N PHE A 294 9.16 4.22 -24.42
CA PHE A 294 9.10 5.64 -24.10
C PHE A 294 9.93 5.97 -22.84
N ALA A 295 9.74 5.20 -21.78
CA ALA A 295 10.42 5.41 -20.50
C ALA A 295 11.94 5.24 -20.61
N GLN A 296 12.43 4.29 -21.40
CA GLN A 296 13.86 4.10 -21.65
C GLN A 296 14.46 5.26 -22.46
N ALA A 297 13.73 5.80 -23.43
CA ALA A 297 14.16 6.98 -24.18
C ALA A 297 14.27 8.22 -23.27
N GLU A 298 13.25 8.45 -22.44
CA GLU A 298 13.27 9.54 -21.46
C GLU A 298 14.34 9.34 -20.37
N GLN A 299 14.58 8.10 -19.94
CA GLN A 299 15.65 7.76 -19.00
C GLN A 299 17.02 8.15 -19.54
N ALA A 300 17.32 7.84 -20.79
CA ALA A 300 18.59 8.22 -21.42
C ALA A 300 18.72 9.75 -21.56
N ARG A 301 17.64 10.42 -22.02
CA ARG A 301 17.59 11.87 -22.17
C ARG A 301 17.84 12.61 -20.85
N GLU A 302 17.12 12.22 -19.79
CA GLU A 302 17.24 12.84 -18.47
C GLU A 302 18.57 12.52 -17.78
N ALA A 303 19.14 11.34 -18.00
CA ALA A 303 20.47 11.01 -17.51
C ALA A 303 21.55 11.92 -18.11
N ASP A 304 21.53 12.11 -19.43
CA ASP A 304 22.47 13.01 -20.12
C ASP A 304 22.27 14.47 -19.68
N GLU A 305 21.02 14.90 -19.46
CA GLU A 305 20.70 16.22 -18.95
C GLU A 305 21.22 16.44 -17.51
N LEU A 306 21.05 15.46 -16.62
CA LEU A 306 21.57 15.49 -15.26
C LEU A 306 23.10 15.57 -15.24
N ILE A 307 23.77 14.74 -16.05
CA ILE A 307 25.23 14.72 -16.16
C ILE A 307 25.74 16.08 -16.65
N ARG A 308 25.10 16.65 -17.68
CA ARG A 308 25.48 17.93 -18.26
C ARG A 308 25.23 19.10 -17.32
N SER A 309 24.05 19.18 -16.71
CA SER A 309 23.67 20.29 -15.83
C SER A 309 24.53 20.38 -14.57
N GLU A 310 24.94 19.23 -14.02
CA GLU A 310 25.81 19.17 -12.85
C GLU A 310 27.31 19.19 -13.17
N GLY A 311 27.68 19.08 -14.44
CA GLY A 311 29.07 19.00 -14.89
C GLY A 311 29.79 17.76 -14.38
N LEU A 312 29.09 16.61 -14.37
CA LEU A 312 29.63 15.34 -13.88
C LEU A 312 30.59 14.71 -14.90
N LYS A 313 31.47 13.83 -14.43
CA LYS A 313 32.31 12.99 -15.30
C LYS A 313 31.44 11.92 -15.95
N VAL A 314 31.17 12.09 -17.25
CA VAL A 314 30.23 11.28 -18.05
C VAL A 314 30.33 9.77 -17.77
N GLU A 315 31.47 9.15 -18.06
CA GLU A 315 31.65 7.69 -17.89
C GLU A 315 31.52 7.19 -16.45
N ALA A 316 31.92 8.00 -15.46
CA ALA A 316 31.76 7.62 -14.06
C ALA A 316 30.29 7.76 -13.61
N ALA A 317 29.62 8.83 -14.07
CA ALA A 317 28.23 9.09 -13.76
C ALA A 317 27.30 8.04 -14.39
N LYS A 318 27.46 7.72 -15.69
CA LYS A 318 26.68 6.67 -16.36
C LYS A 318 26.80 5.32 -15.67
N ARG A 319 28.02 4.92 -15.28
CA ARG A 319 28.26 3.69 -14.51
C ARG A 319 27.58 3.72 -13.14
N TYR A 320 27.72 4.81 -12.39
CA TYR A 320 27.09 4.93 -11.08
C TYR A 320 25.56 4.93 -11.16
N ILE A 321 24.98 5.66 -12.12
CA ILE A 321 23.53 5.69 -12.35
C ILE A 321 23.02 4.30 -12.75
N SER A 322 23.66 3.63 -13.71
CA SER A 322 23.30 2.27 -14.13
C SER A 322 23.37 1.26 -12.99
N ALA A 323 24.43 1.33 -12.17
CA ALA A 323 24.59 0.49 -11.00
C ALA A 323 23.55 0.80 -9.92
N SER A 324 23.13 2.06 -9.78
CA SER A 324 22.09 2.48 -8.82
C SER A 324 20.70 2.06 -9.28
N LEU A 325 20.39 2.15 -10.57
CA LEU A 325 19.13 1.63 -11.15
C LEU A 325 19.03 0.12 -10.99
N LYS A 326 20.12 -0.62 -11.27
CA LYS A 326 20.16 -2.08 -11.07
C LYS A 326 20.00 -2.49 -9.61
N ARG A 327 20.47 -1.64 -8.68
CA ARG A 327 20.28 -1.82 -7.23
C ARG A 327 18.94 -1.30 -6.73
N GLU A 328 18.21 -0.55 -7.56
CA GLU A 328 16.97 0.18 -7.23
C GLU A 328 17.11 1.28 -6.18
N PHE A 329 18.33 1.63 -5.76
CA PHE A 329 18.61 2.76 -4.87
C PHE A 329 20.00 3.36 -5.14
N ALA A 330 20.13 4.67 -4.87
CA ALA A 330 21.42 5.36 -4.86
C ALA A 330 22.07 5.28 -3.47
N SER A 331 23.38 5.12 -3.40
CA SER A 331 24.11 5.04 -2.13
C SER A 331 25.23 6.07 -2.04
N GLU A 332 25.27 6.83 -0.94
CA GLU A 332 26.40 7.72 -0.64
C GLU A 332 27.64 6.95 -0.16
N ASN A 333 27.47 5.67 0.17
CA ASN A 333 28.53 4.81 0.67
C ASN A 333 29.48 4.41 -0.46
N GLY A 334 30.76 4.30 -0.12
CA GLY A 334 31.83 4.00 -1.07
C GLY A 334 32.34 5.25 -1.81
N THR A 335 33.08 5.02 -2.89
CA THR A 335 33.79 6.08 -3.63
C THR A 335 33.21 6.35 -5.02
N GLU A 336 32.23 5.57 -5.47
CA GLU A 336 31.66 5.67 -6.82
C GLU A 336 31.02 7.04 -7.05
N LEU A 337 30.14 7.49 -6.14
CA LEU A 337 29.53 8.81 -6.20
C LEU A 337 30.58 9.93 -6.20
N ASN A 338 31.61 9.83 -5.35
CA ASN A 338 32.67 10.83 -5.30
C ASN A 338 33.45 10.91 -6.62
N SER A 339 33.55 9.79 -7.35
CA SER A 339 34.26 9.72 -8.62
C SER A 339 33.52 10.44 -9.76
N THR A 340 32.18 10.57 -9.67
CA THR A 340 31.35 11.27 -10.66
C THR A 340 31.51 12.78 -10.59
N LEU A 341 31.86 13.32 -9.42
CA LEU A 341 31.96 14.76 -9.20
C LEU A 341 33.09 15.40 -10.04
N PRO A 342 32.92 16.67 -10.47
CA PRO A 342 33.97 17.43 -11.13
C PRO A 342 35.20 17.61 -10.25
N LYS A 343 36.33 18.03 -10.84
CA LYS A 343 37.57 18.28 -10.09
C LYS A 343 37.35 19.40 -9.07
N MET A 344 37.16 19.01 -7.81
CA MET A 344 37.03 19.90 -6.66
C MET A 344 37.79 19.28 -5.49
N SER A 345 38.48 20.10 -4.69
CA SER A 345 39.12 19.61 -3.47
C SER A 345 38.06 19.17 -2.46
N PRO A 346 38.18 17.99 -1.82
CA PRO A 346 37.30 17.58 -0.71
C PRO A 346 37.29 18.54 0.48
N LEU A 347 38.31 19.40 0.59
CA LEU A 347 38.43 20.44 1.61
C LEU A 347 37.67 21.73 1.25
N ASN A 348 37.12 21.85 0.04
CA ASN A 348 36.30 22.99 -0.36
C ASN A 348 34.95 22.93 0.39
N PRO A 349 34.53 24.02 1.08
CA PRO A 349 33.24 24.07 1.76
C PRO A 349 32.04 23.72 0.86
N GLN A 350 32.11 24.05 -0.44
CA GLN A 350 31.08 23.76 -1.42
C GLN A 350 31.06 22.30 -1.91
N TYR A 351 32.10 21.51 -1.61
CA TYR A 351 32.17 20.11 -2.03
C TYR A 351 31.05 19.28 -1.39
N LYS A 352 30.81 19.47 -0.09
CA LYS A 352 29.77 18.73 0.65
C LYS A 352 28.38 19.08 0.15
N THR A 353 28.09 20.36 -0.07
CA THR A 353 26.78 20.82 -0.55
C THR A 353 26.52 20.35 -1.98
N LYS A 354 27.52 20.43 -2.88
CA LYS A 354 27.38 19.90 -4.24
C LYS A 354 27.22 18.39 -4.25
N LYS A 355 28.01 17.65 -3.45
CA LYS A 355 27.86 16.20 -3.30
C LYS A 355 26.45 15.83 -2.87
N GLN A 356 25.91 16.49 -1.85
CA GLN A 356 24.55 16.26 -1.36
C GLN A 356 23.50 16.53 -2.43
N SER A 357 23.62 17.65 -3.14
CA SER A 357 22.69 18.02 -4.21
C SER A 357 22.71 17.02 -5.37
N VAL A 358 23.90 16.63 -5.83
CA VAL A 358 24.07 15.61 -6.87
C VAL A 358 23.50 14.27 -6.41
N PHE A 359 23.74 13.87 -5.16
CA PHE A 359 23.18 12.65 -4.60
C PHE A 359 21.65 12.68 -4.61
N GLN A 360 21.03 13.77 -4.13
CA GLN A 360 19.58 13.93 -4.13
C GLN A 360 18.98 13.86 -5.54
N LYS A 361 19.62 14.52 -6.52
CA LYS A 361 19.18 14.46 -7.93
C LYS A 361 19.28 13.05 -8.51
N ILE A 362 20.38 12.34 -8.26
CA ILE A 362 20.54 10.95 -8.74
C ILE A 362 19.57 10.01 -8.01
N ALA A 363 19.35 10.18 -6.71
CA ALA A 363 18.38 9.39 -5.95
C ALA A 363 16.96 9.60 -6.50
N ALA A 364 16.56 10.85 -6.75
CA ALA A 364 15.27 11.15 -7.38
C ALA A 364 15.14 10.54 -8.79
N PHE A 365 16.20 10.60 -9.59
CA PHE A 365 16.26 9.95 -10.90
C PHE A 365 16.09 8.43 -10.79
N VAL A 366 16.78 7.79 -9.84
CA VAL A 366 16.66 6.33 -9.61
C VAL A 366 15.26 5.97 -9.16
N GLU A 367 14.64 6.72 -8.25
CA GLU A 367 13.24 6.48 -7.84
C GLU A 367 12.25 6.60 -9.02
N LYS A 368 12.46 7.58 -9.90
CA LYS A 368 11.64 7.77 -11.10
C LYS A 368 11.77 6.59 -12.08
N PHE A 369 12.98 6.07 -12.30
CA PHE A 369 13.23 5.07 -13.36
C PHE A 369 13.51 3.64 -12.88
N LYS A 370 13.53 3.35 -11.57
CA LYS A 370 13.69 1.97 -11.08
C LYS A 370 12.60 1.06 -11.64
N GLY A 371 13.00 -0.12 -12.12
CA GLY A 371 12.12 -1.10 -12.79
C GLY A 371 11.89 -0.88 -14.28
N VAL A 372 12.31 0.24 -14.88
CA VAL A 372 12.14 0.51 -16.34
C VAL A 372 13.10 -0.29 -17.22
N GLY A 373 14.30 -0.59 -16.71
CA GLY A 373 15.35 -1.30 -17.44
C GLY A 373 16.12 -0.41 -18.42
N GLY A 374 16.60 -1.00 -19.52
CA GLY A 374 17.37 -0.30 -20.55
C GLY A 374 18.86 -0.05 -20.21
N GLN A 375 19.54 0.67 -21.09
CA GLN A 375 20.95 1.08 -20.93
C GLN A 375 21.06 2.61 -21.01
N ILE A 376 22.04 3.18 -20.29
CA ILE A 376 22.32 4.64 -20.22
C ILE A 376 23.71 4.94 -20.76
#